data_AF-A0A081ET42-F1
#
_entry.id   AF-A0A081ET42-F1
#
_cell.length_a   1.000
_cell.length_b   1.000
_cell.length_c   1.000
_cell.angle_alpha   90.00
_cell.angle_beta   90.00
_cell.angle_gamma   90.00
#
_symmetry.space_group_name_H-M   'P 1'
#
loop_
_entity.id
_entity.type
_entity.pdbx_description
1 polymer ?
#
loop_
_entity_poly.entity_id
_entity_poly.type
_entity_poly.pdbx_seq_one_letter_code
_entity_poly.pdbx_strand_id
1 'polypeptide(L)' 'MKFSLQQAVLLVLGGLVPAAVYIADRSEVFVAITLVNVLLIWASLRVATGGSMPGVGDGDTPDPERA' A
#
# COMPACT_ATOMS: atom_id res chain seq x y z
N MET A 1 -17.05 14.65 -16.44
CA MET A 1 -17.15 13.41 -15.63
C MET A 1 -16.54 13.70 -14.27
N LYS A 2 -17.30 13.63 -13.18
CA LYS A 2 -16.74 13.72 -11.83
C LYS A 2 -16.04 12.38 -11.55
N PHE A 3 -14.76 12.27 -11.91
CA PHE A 3 -13.99 11.09 -11.57
C PHE A 3 -13.91 11.00 -10.04
N SER A 4 -14.53 9.97 -9.48
CA SER A 4 -14.37 9.66 -8.07
C SER A 4 -12.90 9.31 -7.80
N LEU A 5 -12.36 9.77 -6.68
CA LEU A 5 -10.98 9.50 -6.27
C LEU A 5 -10.70 7.99 -6.26
N GLN A 6 -11.68 7.16 -5.84
CA GLN A 6 -11.59 5.70 -5.91
C GLN A 6 -11.36 5.19 -7.33
N GLN A 7 -12.05 5.77 -8.31
CA GLN A 7 -11.98 5.34 -9.70
C GLN A 7 -10.64 5.71 -10.34
N ALA A 8 -10.08 6.86 -9.96
CA ALA A 8 -8.72 7.25 -10.34
C ALA A 8 -7.67 6.33 -9.70
N VAL A 9 -7.85 5.98 -8.42
CA VAL A 9 -6.95 5.05 -7.71
C VAL A 9 -7.01 3.65 -8.33
N LEU A 10 -8.20 3.13 -8.63
CA LEU A 10 -8.37 1.84 -9.30
C LEU A 10 -7.77 1.83 -10.71
N LEU A 11 -7.85 2.94 -11.44
CA LEU A 11 -7.22 3.08 -12.75
C LEU A 11 -5.69 3.04 -12.64
N VAL A 12 -5.12 3.74 -11.66
CA VAL A 12 -3.68 3.74 -11.41
C VAL A 12 -3.23 2.34 -10.97
N LEU A 13 -3.93 1.70 -10.04
CA LEU A 13 -3.64 0.32 -9.61
C LEU A 13 -3.75 -0.67 -10.77
N GLY A 14 -4.75 -0.52 -11.62
CA GLY A 14 -4.98 -1.37 -12.79
C GLY A 14 -3.84 -1.30 -13.80
N GLY A 15 -3.12 -0.18 -13.91
CA GLY A 15 -1.93 -0.06 -14.77
C GLY A 15 -0.62 -0.39 -14.05
N LEU A 16 -0.50 0.00 -12.77
CA LEU A 16 0.73 -0.13 -12.00
C LEU A 16 1.06 -1.58 -11.63
N VAL A 17 0.05 -2.37 -11.25
CA VAL A 17 0.25 -3.77 -10.84
C VAL A 17 0.74 -4.64 -12.00
N PRO A 18 0.13 -4.63 -13.20
CA PRO A 18 0.63 -5.42 -14.33
C PRO A 18 2.02 -4.97 -14.80
N ALA A 19 2.32 -3.67 -14.76
CA ALA A 19 3.63 -3.15 -15.12
C ALA A 19 4.71 -3.63 -14.14
N ALA A 20 4.43 -3.62 -12.84
CA ALA A 20 5.33 -4.16 -11.82
C ALA A 20 5.56 -5.67 -12.00
N VAL A 21 4.51 -6.44 -12.30
CA VAL A 21 4.62 -7.89 -12.56
C VAL A 21 5.43 -8.17 -13.82
N TYR A 22 5.15 -7.47 -14.92
CA TYR A 22 5.87 -7.63 -16.19
C TYR A 22 7.35 -7.26 -16.06
N ILE A 23 7.65 -6.19 -15.33
CA ILE A 23 9.03 -5.81 -15.04
C ILE A 23 9.68 -6.90 -14.20
N ALA A 24 9.08 -7.33 -13.09
CA ALA A 24 9.65 -8.37 -12.23
C ALA A 24 9.89 -9.71 -12.96
N ASP A 25 9.02 -10.07 -13.90
CA ASP A 25 9.17 -11.28 -14.73
C ASP A 25 10.30 -11.15 -15.76
N ARG A 26 10.50 -9.96 -16.34
CA ARG A 26 11.53 -9.75 -17.38
C ARG A 26 12.89 -9.27 -16.89
N SER A 27 12.95 -8.67 -15.71
CA SER A 27 14.14 -7.94 -15.28
C SER A 27 15.06 -8.82 -14.46
N GLU A 28 16.34 -8.75 -14.81
CA GLU A 28 17.44 -9.24 -14.00
C GLU A 28 17.21 -8.85 -12.53
N VAL A 29 17.34 -9.84 -11.64
CA VAL A 29 17.09 -9.85 -10.18
C VAL A 29 17.25 -8.48 -9.47
N PHE A 30 18.18 -7.63 -9.90
CA PHE A 30 18.40 -6.26 -9.43
C PHE A 30 17.17 -5.34 -9.44
N VAL A 31 16.28 -5.45 -10.43
CA VAL A 31 15.09 -4.58 -10.48
C VAL A 31 14.03 -5.05 -9.49
N ALA A 32 13.87 -6.35 -9.30
CA ALA A 32 13.04 -6.91 -8.23
C ALA A 32 13.55 -6.47 -6.85
N ILE A 33 14.87 -6.54 -6.62
CA ILE A 33 15.50 -6.04 -5.39
C ILE A 33 15.23 -4.54 -5.21
N THR A 34 15.31 -3.75 -6.28
CA THR A 34 15.04 -2.31 -6.22
C THR A 34 13.59 -2.01 -5.85
N LEU A 35 12.62 -2.73 -6.43
CA LEU A 35 11.20 -2.61 -6.08
C LEU A 35 10.94 -2.95 -4.61
N VAL A 36 11.52 -4.06 -4.14
CA VAL A 36 11.43 -4.45 -2.72
C VAL A 36 12.00 -3.36 -1.81
N ASN A 37 13.18 -2.81 -2.14
CA ASN A 37 13.78 -1.73 -1.37
C ASN A 37 12.91 -0.48 -1.32
N VAL A 38 12.33 -0.06 -2.45
CA VAL A 38 11.43 1.11 -2.49
C VAL A 38 10.19 0.88 -1.61
N LEU A 39 9.58 -0.31 -1.66
CA LEU A 39 8.43 -0.66 -0.82
C LEU A 39 8.77 -0.67 0.67
N LEU A 40 9.94 -1.22 1.03
CA LEU A 40 10.43 -1.24 2.42
C LEU A 40 10.68 0.18 2.94
N ILE A 41 11.29 1.05 2.14
CA ILE A 41 11.51 2.45 2.49
C ILE A 41 10.16 3.16 2.67
N TRP A 42 9.23 2.98 1.74
CA TRP A 42 7.89 3.57 1.83
C TRP A 42 7.14 3.12 3.10
N ALA A 43 7.15 1.82 3.40
CA ALA A 43 6.53 1.27 4.61
C ALA A 43 7.19 1.83 5.88
N SER A 44 8.52 1.88 5.91
CA SER A 44 9.28 2.45 7.04
C SER A 44 8.92 3.92 7.25
N LEU A 45 8.84 4.69 6.16
CA LEU A 45 8.50 6.11 6.20
C LEU A 45 7.05 6.32 6.65
N ARG A 46 6.12 5.47 6.20
CA ARG A 46 4.71 5.48 6.61
C ARG A 46 4.56 5.23 8.11
N VAL A 47 5.29 4.25 8.64
CA VAL A 47 5.33 3.95 10.08
C VAL A 47 5.93 5.12 10.86
N ALA A 48 7.07 5.66 10.39
CA ALA A 48 7.76 6.76 11.06
C ALA A 48 6.97 8.09 11.04
N THR A 49 6.15 8.32 10.02
CA THR A 49 5.30 9.52 9.90
C THR A 49 3.96 9.41 10.64
N GLY A 50 3.73 8.33 11.41
CA GLY A 50 2.48 8.12 12.14
C GLY A 50 1.28 7.90 11.23
N GLY A 51 1.53 7.56 9.96
CA GLY A 51 0.48 7.28 9.00
C GLY A 51 -0.17 5.95 9.33
N SER A 52 -1.32 5.99 10.01
CA SER A 52 -2.17 4.85 10.32
C SER A 52 -2.20 3.86 9.16
N MET A 53 -1.83 2.60 9.44
CA MET A 53 -2.16 1.51 8.54
C MET A 53 -3.69 1.47 8.46
N PRO A 54 -4.31 1.67 7.28
CA PRO A 54 -5.72 1.41 7.13
C PRO A 54 -5.88 -0.12 7.14
N GLY A 55 -6.07 -0.72 8.31
CA GLY A 55 -6.43 -2.14 8.43
C GLY A 55 -5.76 -2.98 9.51
N VAL A 56 -4.87 -2.43 10.35
CA VAL A 56 -4.28 -3.17 11.48
C VAL A 56 -4.22 -2.24 12.69
N GLY A 57 -5.32 -2.12 13.46
CA GLY A 57 -5.25 -1.34 14.70
C GLY A 57 -6.54 -0.92 15.41
N ASP A 58 -7.73 -1.03 14.82
CA ASP A 58 -8.98 -0.81 15.58
C ASP A 58 -9.55 -2.16 16.05
N GLY A 59 -8.86 -2.73 17.04
CA GLY A 59 -9.46 -3.71 17.92
C GLY A 59 -10.27 -2.96 18.96
N ASP A 60 -11.58 -2.89 18.76
CA ASP A 60 -12.57 -2.52 19.76
C ASP A 60 -12.16 -3.13 21.11
N THR A 61 -11.72 -2.28 22.04
CA THR A 61 -11.66 -2.64 23.44
C THR A 61 -13.05 -2.32 23.98
N PRO A 62 -13.93 -3.31 24.24
CA PRO A 62 -15.22 -3.03 24.86
C PRO A 62 -14.94 -2.51 26.28
N ASP A 63 -15.24 -1.24 26.50
CA ASP A 63 -15.26 -0.59 27.81
C ASP A 63 -16.31 -1.28 28.70
N PRO A 64 -15.92 -2.02 29.77
CA PRO A 64 -16.84 -2.81 30.56
C PRO A 64 -17.40 -2.06 31.79
N GLU A 65 -17.59 -0.74 31.74
CA GLU A 65 -18.17 0.04 32.86
C GLU A 65 -19.37 0.92 32.47
N ARG A 66 -20.40 0.33 31.86
CA ARG A 66 -21.77 0.87 31.95
C ARG A 66 -22.80 -0.25 32.14
N ALA A 67 -23.12 -0.55 33.40
CA ALA A 67 -24.41 -1.12 33.83
C ALA A 67 -24.62 -0.82 35.32
#